data_AF-T0RXY8-F1
#
_entry.id   AF-T0RXY8-F1
#
_cell.length_a   1.000
_cell.length_b   1.000
_cell.length_c   1.000
_cell.angle_alpha   90.00
_cell.angle_beta   90.00
_cell.angle_gamma   90.00
#
_symmetry.space_group_name_H-M   'P 1'
#
loop_
_entity.id
_entity.type
_entity.pdbx_description
1 polymer ?
#
loop_
_entity_poly.entity_id
_entity_poly.type
_entity_poly.pdbx_seq_one_letter_code
_entity_poly.pdbx_strand_id
1 'polypeptide(L)'
;MYELEIEFVDSIHDKNPFKLKWDIVKSPSAGLWLKCFTDWLDSPYQLFPRFLGFVNTNRDLGFIAQELQKSIDIINEDGRYKIEEHINDGLDRDFFNKIHHHFEILSGPGISSTEYTAQSSAQVRRAVGNLNYYIHEMESYEKSHQDMADNEEFVYAAICLEFEKWNKMLKIPSFCDDDFSLDVDFGDLVLHYCQRGKTWWEVFLDDDEEIFEENILELQFVNGEFDMIFGDLGDLTQKKKEFANFLKEHGKEIDDSKLRLGFNTIAKLKTPFTKKSKLQAELGNKNGIRTFTLLKDGAVFKQKA
;
A
#
# COMPACT_ATOMS: atom_id res chain seq x y z
N MET A 1 -1.61 27.01 -0.23
CA MET A 1 -1.23 25.80 0.52
C MET A 1 -2.28 24.75 0.24
N TYR A 2 -1.88 23.52 -0.08
CA TYR A 2 -2.84 22.43 -0.27
C TYR A 2 -2.83 21.50 0.94
N GLU A 3 -4.01 21.03 1.32
CA GLU A 3 -4.22 20.05 2.39
C GLU A 3 -5.11 18.94 1.87
N LEU A 4 -4.88 17.71 2.31
CA LEU A 4 -5.79 16.59 2.07
C LEU A 4 -6.51 16.24 3.37
N GLU A 5 -7.83 16.25 3.36
CA GLU A 5 -8.66 15.67 4.42
C GLU A 5 -9.26 14.34 3.92
N ILE A 6 -9.17 13.30 4.74
CA ILE A 6 -9.73 11.98 4.45
C ILE A 6 -10.68 11.59 5.58
N GLU A 7 -11.87 11.13 5.19
CA GLU A 7 -12.92 10.67 6.10
C GLU A 7 -12.96 9.13 6.12
N PHE A 8 -12.58 8.53 7.24
CA PHE A 8 -12.58 7.10 7.51
C PHE A 8 -13.87 6.67 8.21
N VAL A 9 -14.40 5.52 7.82
CA VAL A 9 -15.71 5.03 8.25
C VAL A 9 -15.72 3.52 8.44
N ASP A 10 -16.48 3.03 9.41
CA ASP A 10 -16.69 1.59 9.60
C ASP A 10 -17.66 1.02 8.55
N SER A 11 -18.61 1.83 8.11
CA SER A 11 -19.52 1.49 7.03
C SER A 11 -19.99 2.73 6.29
N ILE A 12 -20.62 2.53 5.13
CA ILE A 12 -21.23 3.62 4.35
C ILE A 12 -22.21 4.43 5.21
N HIS A 13 -22.84 3.84 6.23
CA HIS A 13 -23.79 4.48 7.14
C HIS A 13 -23.20 4.88 8.51
N ASP A 14 -21.88 4.82 8.69
CA ASP A 14 -21.21 5.21 9.94
C ASP A 14 -21.56 6.65 10.32
N LYS A 15 -22.15 6.82 11.52
CA LYS A 15 -22.54 8.12 12.06
C LYS A 15 -21.39 8.86 12.73
N ASN A 16 -20.28 8.18 12.98
CA ASN A 16 -19.11 8.71 13.67
C ASN A 16 -17.87 8.59 12.77
N PRO A 17 -17.83 9.30 11.64
CA PRO A 17 -16.66 9.30 10.78
C PRO A 17 -15.43 9.84 11.51
N PHE A 18 -14.27 9.27 11.23
CA PHE A 18 -13.00 9.74 11.75
C PHE A 18 -12.24 10.49 10.66
N LYS A 19 -11.75 11.70 10.96
CA LYS A 19 -11.14 12.58 9.96
C LYS A 19 -9.69 12.86 10.26
N LEU A 20 -8.85 12.67 9.26
CA LEU A 20 -7.44 13.05 9.30
C LEU A 20 -7.12 14.08 8.22
N LYS A 21 -6.16 14.94 8.52
CA LYS A 21 -5.67 16.00 7.63
C LYS A 21 -4.17 15.88 7.45
N TRP A 22 -3.72 16.18 6.24
CA TRP A 22 -2.32 16.24 5.87
C TRP A 22 -1.99 17.55 5.16
N ASP A 23 -0.83 18.11 5.48
CA ASP A 23 -0.26 19.23 4.73
C ASP A 23 0.57 18.66 3.57
N ILE A 24 0.22 19.01 2.33
CA ILE A 24 0.97 18.55 1.15
C ILE A 24 2.31 19.25 1.11
N VAL A 25 3.39 18.47 1.01
CA VAL A 25 4.76 19.01 1.03
C VAL A 25 5.07 19.78 -0.26
N LYS A 26 6.02 20.70 -0.18
CA LYS A 26 6.47 21.48 -1.33
C LYS A 26 7.68 20.82 -1.98
N SER A 27 7.45 19.69 -2.67
CA SER A 27 8.45 19.01 -3.48
C SER A 27 7.97 18.85 -4.93
N PRO A 28 8.88 18.69 -5.91
CA PRO A 28 8.52 18.35 -7.28
C PRO A 28 7.64 17.09 -7.37
N SER A 29 7.97 16.02 -6.63
CA SER A 29 7.21 14.78 -6.61
C SER A 29 5.79 14.96 -6.07
N ALA A 30 5.63 15.72 -4.96
CA ALA A 30 4.32 16.03 -4.41
C ALA A 30 3.46 16.85 -5.38
N GLY A 31 4.08 17.78 -6.14
CA GLY A 31 3.39 18.52 -7.20
C GLY A 31 2.91 17.63 -8.35
N LEU A 32 3.73 16.66 -8.76
CA LEU A 32 3.38 15.69 -9.79
C LEU A 32 2.25 14.77 -9.34
N TRP A 33 2.34 14.23 -8.12
CA TRP A 33 1.28 13.45 -7.50
C TRP A 33 -0.02 14.25 -7.36
N LEU A 34 0.05 15.48 -6.84
CA LEU A 34 -1.12 16.33 -6.64
C LEU A 34 -1.86 16.57 -7.96
N LYS A 35 -1.13 16.72 -9.06
CA LYS A 35 -1.72 16.80 -10.39
C LYS A 35 -2.49 15.52 -10.75
N CYS A 36 -1.88 14.35 -10.58
CA CYS A 36 -2.55 13.06 -10.86
C CYS A 36 -3.77 12.84 -9.95
N PHE A 37 -3.62 13.08 -8.65
CA PHE A 37 -4.68 12.96 -7.66
C PHE A 37 -5.85 13.92 -7.95
N THR A 38 -5.55 15.17 -8.34
CA THR A 38 -6.56 16.16 -8.74
C THR A 38 -7.30 15.76 -10.01
N ASP A 39 -6.61 15.15 -10.99
CA ASP A 39 -7.23 14.58 -12.19
C ASP A 39 -8.16 13.40 -11.80
N TRP A 40 -7.73 12.56 -10.85
CA TRP A 40 -8.52 11.43 -10.36
C TRP A 40 -9.79 11.84 -9.61
N LEU A 41 -9.74 12.92 -8.82
CA LEU A 41 -10.91 13.42 -8.09
C LEU A 41 -12.10 13.72 -9.02
N ASP A 42 -11.85 14.08 -10.28
CA ASP A 42 -12.91 14.33 -11.29
C ASP A 42 -13.29 13.06 -12.10
N SER A 43 -12.56 11.97 -11.92
CA SER A 43 -12.71 10.75 -12.71
C SER A 43 -13.79 9.83 -12.11
N PRO A 44 -14.34 8.86 -12.86
CA PRO A 44 -15.28 7.87 -12.32
C PRO A 44 -14.60 6.71 -11.56
N TYR A 45 -13.26 6.64 -11.57
CA TYR A 45 -12.51 5.51 -11.02
C TYR A 45 -12.41 5.58 -9.50
N GLN A 46 -12.34 4.45 -8.83
CA GLN A 46 -12.29 4.38 -7.36
C GLN A 46 -10.88 4.02 -6.90
N LEU A 47 -10.47 4.60 -5.76
CA LEU A 47 -9.32 4.14 -4.99
C LEU A 47 -9.82 3.12 -3.96
N PHE A 48 -9.08 2.05 -3.80
CA PHE A 48 -9.37 0.98 -2.85
C PHE A 48 -8.36 1.06 -1.72
N PRO A 49 -8.81 1.28 -0.48
CA PRO A 49 -7.94 1.21 0.67
C PRO A 49 -7.63 -0.25 1.00
N ARG A 50 -6.34 -0.54 1.14
CA ARG A 50 -5.78 -1.82 1.55
C ARG A 50 -5.07 -1.62 2.88
N PHE A 51 -5.62 -2.21 3.94
CA PHE A 51 -5.09 -2.11 5.29
C PHE A 51 -4.08 -3.23 5.51
N LEU A 52 -2.92 -2.91 6.07
CA LEU A 52 -1.85 -3.85 6.36
C LEU A 52 -1.38 -3.66 7.80
N GLY A 53 -1.18 -4.75 8.55
CA GLY A 53 -0.57 -4.73 9.89
C GLY A 53 -1.42 -4.14 11.02
N PHE A 54 -2.72 -3.89 10.80
CA PHE A 54 -3.62 -3.35 11.82
C PHE A 54 -4.07 -4.41 12.85
N VAL A 55 -3.23 -4.68 13.85
CA VAL A 55 -3.53 -5.61 14.95
C VAL A 55 -4.49 -5.02 16.01
N ASN A 56 -5.13 -5.89 16.79
CA ASN A 56 -6.10 -5.53 17.84
C ASN A 56 -7.29 -4.68 17.35
N THR A 57 -7.73 -4.94 16.12
CA THR A 57 -8.87 -4.25 15.50
C THR A 57 -9.92 -5.27 15.09
N ASN A 58 -11.03 -4.80 14.54
CA ASN A 58 -12.04 -5.68 13.94
C ASN A 58 -11.53 -6.44 12.68
N ARG A 59 -10.32 -6.14 12.20
CA ARG A 59 -9.65 -6.83 11.08
C ARG A 59 -8.62 -7.84 11.59
N ASP A 60 -9.09 -8.80 12.39
CA ASP A 60 -8.25 -9.88 12.88
C ASP A 60 -7.94 -10.93 11.79
N LEU A 61 -7.06 -11.90 12.09
CA LEU A 61 -6.70 -12.96 11.16
C LEU A 61 -7.91 -13.76 10.64
N GLY A 62 -8.94 -13.93 11.48
CA GLY A 62 -10.18 -14.61 11.10
C GLY A 62 -10.98 -13.83 10.06
N PHE A 63 -11.08 -12.51 10.23
CA PHE A 63 -11.67 -11.61 9.24
C PHE A 63 -10.90 -11.66 7.92
N ILE A 64 -9.56 -11.50 7.97
CA ILE A 64 -8.71 -11.48 6.76
C ILE A 64 -8.84 -12.82 6.00
N ALA A 65 -8.84 -13.95 6.71
CA ALA A 65 -9.02 -15.28 6.11
C ALA A 65 -10.38 -15.44 5.45
N GLN A 66 -11.45 -14.96 6.08
CA GLN A 66 -12.78 -15.01 5.47
C GLN A 66 -12.88 -14.15 4.20
N GLU A 67 -12.24 -12.98 4.16
CA GLU A 67 -12.22 -12.15 2.95
C GLU A 67 -11.39 -12.77 1.82
N LEU A 68 -10.30 -13.47 2.15
CA LEU A 68 -9.55 -14.28 1.18
C LEU A 68 -10.42 -15.41 0.62
N GLN A 69 -11.12 -16.15 1.48
CA GLN A 69 -12.01 -17.24 1.04
C GLN A 69 -13.13 -16.71 0.14
N LYS A 70 -13.75 -15.57 0.46
CA LYS A 70 -14.75 -14.93 -0.41
C LYS A 70 -14.18 -14.59 -1.78
N SER A 71 -12.92 -14.16 -1.84
CA SER A 71 -12.24 -13.86 -3.10
C SER A 71 -12.00 -15.12 -3.93
N ILE A 72 -11.58 -16.21 -3.28
CA ILE A 72 -11.47 -17.55 -3.90
C ILE A 72 -12.83 -18.02 -4.43
N ASP A 73 -13.90 -17.86 -3.63
CA ASP A 73 -15.25 -18.28 -4.02
C ASP A 73 -15.75 -17.51 -5.25
N ILE A 74 -15.55 -16.19 -5.30
CA ILE A 74 -15.90 -15.35 -6.48
C ILE A 74 -15.16 -15.82 -7.75
N ILE A 75 -13.88 -16.16 -7.64
CA ILE A 75 -13.08 -16.67 -8.77
C ILE A 75 -13.59 -18.04 -9.21
N ASN A 76 -13.92 -18.91 -8.26
CA ASN A 76 -14.45 -20.25 -8.53
C ASN A 76 -15.85 -20.21 -9.15
N GLU A 77 -16.71 -19.29 -8.71
CA GLU A 77 -18.07 -19.07 -9.23
C GLU A 77 -18.06 -18.57 -10.68
N ASP A 78 -17.01 -17.83 -11.10
CA ASP A 78 -16.81 -17.40 -12.48
C ASP A 78 -16.63 -18.60 -13.44
N GLY A 79 -16.17 -19.76 -12.94
CA GLY A 79 -16.16 -21.03 -13.64
C GLY A 79 -15.12 -21.20 -14.74
N ARG A 80 -14.38 -20.14 -15.10
CA ARG A 80 -13.28 -20.18 -16.09
C ARG A 80 -11.94 -20.57 -15.46
N TYR A 81 -11.83 -20.54 -14.14
CA TYR A 81 -10.67 -20.94 -13.36
C TYR A 81 -11.13 -21.59 -12.06
N LYS A 82 -10.27 -22.43 -11.47
CA LYS A 82 -10.56 -23.13 -10.22
C LYS A 82 -9.34 -23.10 -9.31
N ILE A 83 -9.57 -22.66 -8.08
CA ILE A 83 -8.67 -22.71 -6.93
C ILE A 83 -9.25 -23.79 -6.00
N GLU A 84 -8.45 -24.80 -5.66
CA GLU A 84 -8.87 -25.94 -4.84
C GLU A 84 -8.52 -25.73 -3.36
N GLU A 85 -7.59 -24.82 -3.09
CA GLU A 85 -7.11 -24.43 -1.77
C GLU A 85 -8.22 -23.72 -1.00
N HIS A 86 -8.41 -24.15 0.25
CA HIS A 86 -9.37 -23.56 1.18
C HIS A 86 -8.69 -23.08 2.45
N ILE A 87 -9.19 -22.01 3.05
CA ILE A 87 -8.62 -21.45 4.30
C ILE A 87 -8.62 -22.44 5.48
N ASN A 88 -9.44 -23.50 5.39
CA ASN A 88 -9.53 -24.55 6.40
C ASN A 88 -8.42 -25.61 6.27
N ASP A 89 -7.65 -25.59 5.18
CA ASP A 89 -6.52 -26.51 4.95
C ASP A 89 -5.28 -26.12 5.76
N GLY A 90 -5.27 -24.91 6.32
CA GLY A 90 -4.16 -24.31 7.06
C GLY A 90 -3.70 -23.00 6.42
N LEU A 91 -3.38 -22.01 7.26
CA LEU A 91 -2.82 -20.72 6.82
C LEU A 91 -1.31 -20.73 7.06
N ASP A 92 -0.60 -21.58 6.29
CA ASP A 92 0.85 -21.68 6.36
C ASP A 92 1.52 -21.11 5.09
N ARG A 93 2.85 -21.09 5.10
CA ARG A 93 3.65 -20.59 3.98
C ARG A 93 3.39 -21.35 2.67
N ASP A 94 3.06 -22.64 2.73
CA ASP A 94 2.74 -23.43 1.54
C ASP A 94 1.39 -23.01 0.94
N PHE A 95 0.38 -22.78 1.80
CA PHE A 95 -0.90 -22.21 1.38
C PHE A 95 -0.72 -20.83 0.73
N PHE A 96 0.03 -19.92 1.37
CA PHE A 96 0.30 -18.59 0.80
C PHE A 96 1.00 -18.66 -0.55
N ASN A 97 2.02 -19.53 -0.69
CA ASN A 97 2.72 -19.73 -1.96
C ASN A 97 1.78 -20.22 -3.08
N LYS A 98 0.86 -21.14 -2.78
CA LYS A 98 -0.13 -21.63 -3.76
C LYS A 98 -1.09 -20.51 -4.19
N ILE A 99 -1.62 -19.73 -3.24
CA ILE A 99 -2.52 -18.63 -3.57
C ILE A 99 -1.79 -17.52 -4.35
N HIS A 100 -0.54 -17.18 -4.00
CA HIS A 100 0.30 -16.28 -4.80
C HIS A 100 0.46 -16.78 -6.23
N HIS A 101 0.73 -18.07 -6.42
CA HIS A 101 0.85 -18.66 -7.75
C HIS A 101 -0.45 -18.53 -8.57
N HIS A 102 -1.62 -18.73 -7.94
CA HIS A 102 -2.90 -18.48 -8.59
C HIS A 102 -3.05 -17.01 -9.02
N PHE A 103 -2.67 -16.07 -8.14
CA PHE A 103 -2.66 -14.64 -8.49
C PHE A 103 -1.76 -14.36 -9.71
N GLU A 104 -0.55 -14.91 -9.76
CA GLU A 104 0.36 -14.73 -10.89
C GLU A 104 -0.22 -15.26 -12.20
N ILE A 105 -0.80 -16.46 -12.18
CA ILE A 105 -1.46 -17.07 -13.35
C ILE A 105 -2.62 -16.18 -13.82
N LEU A 106 -3.44 -15.69 -12.90
CA LEU A 106 -4.65 -14.92 -13.23
C LEU A 106 -4.34 -13.48 -13.63
N SER A 107 -3.36 -12.84 -13.01
CA SER A 107 -2.97 -11.46 -13.30
C SER A 107 -2.07 -11.34 -14.53
N GLY A 108 -1.21 -12.34 -14.80
CA GLY A 108 -0.27 -12.37 -15.93
C GLY A 108 1.06 -11.70 -15.58
N PRO A 109 2.05 -11.62 -16.50
CA PRO A 109 3.38 -11.03 -16.22
C PRO A 109 3.48 -9.50 -16.51
N GLY A 110 4.40 -8.79 -15.83
CA GLY A 110 4.94 -7.47 -16.23
C GLY A 110 4.04 -6.21 -16.10
N ILE A 111 3.37 -5.75 -17.17
CA ILE A 111 2.32 -4.69 -17.10
C ILE A 111 1.02 -5.16 -17.81
N SER A 112 1.10 -6.31 -18.49
CA SER A 112 -0.04 -6.93 -19.16
C SER A 112 -0.91 -7.71 -18.18
N SER A 113 -2.23 -7.52 -18.30
CA SER A 113 -3.22 -8.42 -17.72
C SER A 113 -3.36 -9.67 -18.61
N THR A 114 -3.62 -10.85 -18.04
CA THR A 114 -4.06 -12.01 -18.84
C THR A 114 -5.37 -11.74 -19.58
N GLU A 115 -5.67 -12.57 -20.59
CA GLU A 115 -6.99 -12.59 -21.23
C GLU A 115 -8.10 -12.85 -20.20
N TYR A 116 -7.86 -13.72 -19.22
CA TYR A 116 -8.79 -13.98 -18.12
C TYR A 116 -9.18 -12.67 -17.42
N THR A 117 -8.21 -11.95 -16.87
CA THR A 117 -8.44 -10.71 -16.11
C THR A 117 -8.97 -9.59 -17.00
N ALA A 118 -8.52 -9.50 -18.25
CA ALA A 118 -9.00 -8.49 -19.20
C ALA A 118 -10.50 -8.64 -19.52
N GLN A 119 -11.00 -9.88 -19.59
CA GLN A 119 -12.40 -10.19 -19.90
C GLN A 119 -13.28 -10.35 -18.66
N SER A 120 -12.70 -10.49 -17.47
CA SER A 120 -13.41 -10.61 -16.20
C SER A 120 -14.23 -9.39 -15.82
N SER A 121 -15.31 -9.60 -15.07
CA SER A 121 -16.09 -8.53 -14.44
C SER A 121 -15.25 -7.74 -13.43
N ALA A 122 -15.70 -6.55 -13.02
CA ALA A 122 -15.00 -5.77 -11.98
C ALA A 122 -14.88 -6.53 -10.66
N GLN A 123 -15.93 -7.29 -10.29
CA GLN A 123 -15.93 -8.11 -9.10
C GLN A 123 -14.87 -9.22 -9.16
N VAL A 124 -14.77 -9.94 -10.29
CA VAL A 124 -13.77 -11.01 -10.45
C VAL A 124 -12.36 -10.43 -10.51
N ARG A 125 -12.13 -9.33 -11.23
CA ARG A 125 -10.80 -8.67 -11.24
C ARG A 125 -10.37 -8.22 -9.85
N ARG A 126 -11.31 -7.69 -9.06
CA ARG A 126 -11.04 -7.34 -7.65
C ARG A 126 -10.71 -8.58 -6.84
N ALA A 127 -11.46 -9.65 -6.98
CA ALA A 127 -11.18 -10.91 -6.29
C ALA A 127 -9.79 -11.47 -6.64
N VAL A 128 -9.36 -11.38 -7.91
CA VAL A 128 -7.98 -11.73 -8.31
C VAL A 128 -6.95 -10.88 -7.58
N GLY A 129 -7.09 -9.55 -7.61
CA GLY A 129 -6.15 -8.66 -6.89
C GLY A 129 -6.17 -8.86 -5.37
N ASN A 130 -7.32 -9.27 -4.82
CA ASN A 130 -7.50 -9.55 -3.41
C ASN A 130 -6.75 -10.82 -2.95
N LEU A 131 -6.46 -11.77 -3.84
CA LEU A 131 -5.63 -12.92 -3.50
C LEU A 131 -4.27 -12.46 -2.98
N ASN A 132 -3.55 -11.64 -3.75
CA ASN A 132 -2.25 -11.11 -3.37
C ASN A 132 -2.34 -10.22 -2.12
N TYR A 133 -3.35 -9.34 -2.10
CA TYR A 133 -3.52 -8.41 -0.99
C TYR A 133 -3.77 -9.09 0.35
N TYR A 134 -4.71 -10.04 0.42
CA TYR A 134 -5.02 -10.66 1.71
C TYR A 134 -3.90 -11.55 2.23
N ILE A 135 -3.07 -12.14 1.35
CA ILE A 135 -1.84 -12.81 1.81
C ILE A 135 -0.91 -11.80 2.48
N HIS A 136 -0.60 -10.69 1.80
CA HIS A 136 0.25 -9.65 2.39
C HIS A 136 -0.35 -9.00 3.64
N GLU A 137 -1.69 -8.87 3.73
CA GLU A 137 -2.36 -8.41 4.95
C GLU A 137 -2.16 -9.42 6.09
N MET A 138 -2.23 -10.73 5.84
CA MET A 138 -1.95 -11.77 6.83
C MET A 138 -0.47 -11.78 7.26
N GLU A 139 0.47 -11.75 6.31
CA GLU A 139 1.91 -11.70 6.61
C GLU A 139 2.25 -10.46 7.44
N SER A 140 1.71 -9.30 7.05
CA SER A 140 1.86 -8.06 7.79
C SER A 140 1.21 -8.14 9.17
N TYR A 141 0.04 -8.78 9.29
CA TYR A 141 -0.63 -8.99 10.57
C TYR A 141 0.21 -9.86 11.50
N GLU A 142 0.75 -10.98 11.03
CA GLU A 142 1.58 -11.88 11.84
C GLU A 142 2.84 -11.19 12.34
N LYS A 143 3.56 -10.50 11.46
CA LYS A 143 4.74 -9.71 11.82
C LYS A 143 4.40 -8.65 12.87
N SER A 144 3.33 -7.90 12.63
CA SER A 144 2.86 -6.85 13.53
C SER A 144 2.41 -7.40 14.89
N HIS A 145 1.81 -8.59 14.90
CA HIS A 145 1.38 -9.26 16.12
C HIS A 145 2.57 -9.74 16.96
N GLN A 146 3.65 -10.20 16.29
CA GLN A 146 4.91 -10.54 16.94
C GLN A 146 5.59 -9.29 17.50
N ASP A 147 5.73 -8.23 16.71
CA ASP A 147 6.37 -6.97 17.11
C ASP A 147 5.65 -6.31 18.30
N MET A 148 4.33 -6.44 18.38
CA MET A 148 3.52 -5.92 19.48
C MET A 148 3.89 -6.54 20.84
N ALA A 149 4.36 -7.80 20.87
CA ALA A 149 4.81 -8.43 22.11
C ALA A 149 6.08 -7.74 22.67
N ASP A 150 6.90 -7.17 21.78
CA ASP A 150 8.11 -6.47 22.14
C ASP A 150 7.83 -4.98 22.43
N ASN A 151 7.05 -4.29 21.59
CA ASN A 151 6.64 -2.91 21.83
C ASN A 151 5.39 -2.48 21.03
N GLU A 152 4.31 -2.16 21.75
CA GLU A 152 3.02 -1.71 21.17
C GLU A 152 3.09 -0.42 20.33
N GLU A 153 4.13 0.40 20.45
CA GLU A 153 4.28 1.63 19.65
C GLU A 153 5.12 1.43 18.38
N PHE A 154 5.77 0.27 18.20
CA PHE A 154 6.58 -0.09 17.01
C PHE A 154 5.94 -1.21 16.18
N VAL A 155 4.62 -1.13 16.01
CA VAL A 155 3.88 -2.06 15.15
C VAL A 155 3.80 -1.49 13.75
N TYR A 156 4.19 -2.26 12.74
CA TYR A 156 4.02 -1.85 11.34
C TYR A 156 2.54 -1.77 11.00
N ALA A 157 2.09 -0.65 10.43
CA ALA A 157 0.75 -0.55 9.88
C ALA A 157 0.76 0.39 8.68
N ALA A 158 0.03 0.06 7.62
CA ALA A 158 -0.06 0.92 6.44
C ALA A 158 -1.44 0.82 5.79
N ILE A 159 -1.90 1.91 5.19
CA ILE A 159 -3.07 1.91 4.33
C ILE A 159 -2.62 2.26 2.91
N CYS A 160 -2.61 1.28 2.01
CA CYS A 160 -2.24 1.45 0.61
C CYS A 160 -3.48 1.84 -0.21
N LEU A 161 -3.41 2.93 -0.97
CA LEU A 161 -4.53 3.40 -1.79
C LEU A 161 -4.23 3.14 -3.26
N GLU A 162 -4.92 2.16 -3.83
CA GLU A 162 -4.66 1.63 -5.16
C GLU A 162 -5.88 1.74 -6.08
N PHE A 163 -5.67 1.91 -7.38
CA PHE A 163 -6.71 1.82 -8.39
C PHE A 163 -6.92 0.35 -8.83
N GLU A 164 -8.18 -0.08 -8.93
CA GLU A 164 -8.48 -1.37 -9.60
C GLU A 164 -8.11 -1.33 -11.09
N LYS A 165 -8.31 -0.17 -11.72
CA LYS A 165 -8.02 0.04 -13.14
C LYS A 165 -7.91 1.52 -13.48
N TRP A 166 -6.72 2.10 -13.37
CA TRP A 166 -6.43 3.41 -13.92
C TRP A 166 -5.13 3.35 -14.71
N ASN A 167 -5.17 3.86 -15.95
CA ASN A 167 -4.11 3.64 -16.94
C ASN A 167 -3.22 4.87 -17.16
N LYS A 168 -3.49 5.99 -16.50
CA LYS A 168 -2.71 7.22 -16.67
C LYS A 168 -1.61 7.30 -15.62
N MET A 169 -0.48 6.70 -15.95
CA MET A 169 0.78 6.84 -15.24
C MET A 169 1.62 7.96 -15.89
N LEU A 170 2.19 8.84 -15.08
CA LEU A 170 3.20 9.80 -15.51
C LEU A 170 4.57 9.27 -15.12
N LYS A 171 5.54 9.32 -16.04
CA LYS A 171 6.93 9.00 -15.72
C LYS A 171 7.46 10.07 -14.75
N ILE A 172 8.05 9.65 -13.64
CA ILE A 172 8.70 10.53 -12.66
C ILE A 172 10.00 11.08 -13.30
N PRO A 173 10.11 12.40 -13.51
CA PRO A 173 11.30 13.01 -14.08
C PRO A 173 12.50 12.98 -13.13
N SER A 174 13.72 13.12 -13.65
CA SER A 174 14.95 13.07 -12.82
C SER A 174 15.08 14.24 -11.83
N PHE A 175 14.36 15.34 -12.01
CA PHE A 175 14.34 16.43 -11.03
C PHE A 175 13.61 16.05 -9.73
N CYS A 176 12.97 14.88 -9.68
CA CYS A 176 12.34 14.30 -8.50
C CYS A 176 13.25 13.32 -7.76
N ASP A 177 14.44 12.99 -8.29
CA ASP A 177 15.29 11.91 -7.74
C ASP A 177 15.72 12.19 -6.30
N ASP A 178 15.93 13.46 -5.94
CA ASP A 178 16.35 13.88 -4.60
C ASP A 178 15.18 13.99 -3.59
N ASP A 179 13.94 13.68 -3.99
CA ASP A 179 12.77 13.69 -3.09
C ASP A 179 12.58 12.37 -2.30
N PHE A 180 13.43 11.37 -2.56
CA PHE A 180 13.36 10.05 -1.92
C PHE A 180 14.26 9.95 -0.70
N SER A 181 13.81 9.22 0.33
CA SER A 181 14.52 9.05 1.60
C SER A 181 14.22 7.70 2.25
N LEU A 182 15.21 7.12 2.93
CA LEU A 182 15.00 5.97 3.82
C LEU A 182 14.32 6.34 5.14
N ASP A 183 14.09 7.63 5.38
CA ASP A 183 13.33 8.13 6.53
C ASP A 183 11.87 8.37 6.14
N VAL A 184 10.97 7.93 7.01
CA VAL A 184 9.54 8.22 6.92
C VAL A 184 8.99 8.39 8.33
N ASP A 185 8.10 9.37 8.51
CA ASP A 185 7.48 9.62 9.80
C ASP A 185 6.13 8.92 9.90
N PHE A 186 5.73 8.59 11.13
CA PHE A 186 4.39 8.10 11.42
C PHE A 186 3.34 9.12 10.96
N GLY A 187 2.37 8.62 10.19
CA GLY A 187 1.30 9.37 9.57
C GLY A 187 1.65 9.95 8.20
N ASP A 188 2.87 9.79 7.68
CA ASP A 188 3.21 10.32 6.35
C ASP A 188 2.37 9.70 5.24
N LEU A 189 2.04 10.53 4.24
CA LEU A 189 1.63 10.03 2.93
C LEU A 189 2.86 9.93 2.05
N VAL A 190 3.03 8.78 1.38
CA VAL A 190 4.15 8.52 0.46
C VAL A 190 3.63 8.09 -0.90
N LEU A 191 4.41 8.28 -1.97
CA LEU A 191 4.05 7.71 -3.27
C LEU A 191 3.91 6.19 -3.18
N HIS A 192 2.84 5.66 -3.74
CA HIS A 192 2.65 4.22 -3.89
C HIS A 192 3.51 3.66 -5.01
N TYR A 193 3.99 2.42 -4.84
CA TYR A 193 4.71 1.68 -5.88
C TYR A 193 3.75 1.13 -6.94
N CYS A 194 3.27 2.02 -7.83
CA CYS A 194 2.23 1.73 -8.82
C CYS A 194 2.68 0.89 -10.04
N GLN A 195 3.73 0.08 -9.89
CA GLN A 195 4.34 -0.72 -10.94
C GLN A 195 4.69 -2.12 -10.41
N ARG A 196 5.07 -3.05 -11.27
CA ARG A 196 5.54 -4.38 -10.85
C ARG A 196 7.05 -4.43 -10.75
N GLY A 197 7.54 -5.17 -9.78
CA GLY A 197 8.94 -5.24 -9.39
C GLY A 197 9.06 -5.06 -7.88
N LYS A 198 10.30 -5.06 -7.38
CA LYS A 198 10.62 -4.66 -6.01
C LYS A 198 11.65 -3.52 -6.06
N THR A 199 11.64 -2.64 -5.08
CA THR A 199 12.74 -1.70 -4.86
C THR A 199 13.92 -2.42 -4.20
N TRP A 200 15.11 -1.83 -4.26
CA TRP A 200 16.26 -2.33 -3.51
C TRP A 200 15.98 -2.43 -2.01
N TRP A 201 15.19 -1.51 -1.48
CA TRP A 201 14.82 -1.49 -0.07
C TRP A 201 13.91 -2.67 0.30
N GLU A 202 12.91 -2.99 -0.53
CA GLU A 202 12.04 -4.15 -0.32
C GLU A 202 12.81 -5.47 -0.42
N VAL A 203 13.66 -5.64 -1.43
CA VAL A 203 14.50 -6.85 -1.55
C VAL A 203 15.39 -7.05 -0.33
N PHE A 204 15.97 -5.97 0.20
CA PHE A 204 16.77 -6.03 1.42
C PHE A 204 15.93 -6.41 2.65
N LEU A 205 14.68 -5.97 2.73
CA LEU A 205 13.80 -6.25 3.87
C LEU A 205 13.18 -7.65 3.82
N ASP A 206 12.96 -8.20 2.63
CA ASP A 206 12.36 -9.52 2.43
C ASP A 206 13.33 -10.67 2.76
N ASP A 207 14.65 -10.40 2.73
CA ASP A 207 15.73 -11.38 3.02
C ASP A 207 15.58 -12.68 2.20
N ASP A 208 15.18 -12.52 0.93
CA ASP A 208 14.96 -13.61 -0.01
C ASP A 208 16.29 -14.36 -0.33
N GLU A 209 16.26 -15.70 -0.34
CA GLU A 209 17.44 -16.52 -0.68
C GLU A 209 17.90 -16.35 -2.14
N GLU A 210 16.97 -16.03 -3.05
CA GLU A 210 17.21 -15.81 -4.47
C GLU A 210 16.80 -14.39 -4.88
N ILE A 211 17.78 -13.61 -5.37
CA ILE A 211 17.57 -12.24 -5.84
C ILE A 211 17.61 -12.21 -7.37
N PHE A 212 16.51 -11.78 -7.99
CA PHE A 212 16.41 -11.54 -9.42
C PHE A 212 16.59 -10.05 -9.71
N GLU A 213 17.83 -9.60 -9.92
CA GLU A 213 18.16 -8.17 -10.11
C GLU A 213 17.37 -7.50 -11.23
N GLU A 214 16.99 -8.23 -12.28
CA GLU A 214 16.17 -7.73 -13.39
C GLU A 214 14.76 -7.29 -12.96
N ASN A 215 14.29 -7.76 -11.81
CA ASN A 215 12.99 -7.40 -11.23
C ASN A 215 13.12 -6.28 -10.19
N ILE A 216 14.35 -5.80 -9.94
CA ILE A 216 14.60 -4.68 -9.03
C ILE A 216 14.53 -3.38 -9.81
N LEU A 217 13.51 -2.56 -9.52
CA LEU A 217 13.22 -1.34 -10.26
C LEU A 217 12.94 -0.19 -9.29
N GLU A 218 13.63 0.93 -9.50
CA GLU A 218 13.29 2.21 -8.87
C GLU A 218 11.85 2.63 -9.23
N LEU A 219 11.17 3.38 -8.36
CA LEU A 219 9.82 3.86 -8.69
C LEU A 219 9.88 4.77 -9.92
N GLN A 220 9.31 4.36 -11.06
CA GLN A 220 9.40 5.10 -12.32
C GLN A 220 8.15 5.91 -12.64
N PHE A 221 7.02 5.58 -12.02
CA PHE A 221 5.71 6.11 -12.37
C PHE A 221 4.95 6.66 -11.17
N VAL A 222 4.05 7.60 -11.44
CA VAL A 222 3.07 8.11 -10.48
C VAL A 222 1.71 8.28 -11.16
N ASN A 223 0.64 7.89 -10.48
CA ASN A 223 -0.72 7.90 -11.04
C ASN A 223 -1.77 8.50 -10.08
N GLY A 224 -1.37 8.96 -8.90
CA GLY A 224 -2.27 9.52 -7.86
C GLY A 224 -2.53 8.57 -6.69
N GLU A 225 -2.11 7.30 -6.79
CA GLU A 225 -2.02 6.36 -5.67
C GLU A 225 -1.00 6.85 -4.64
N PHE A 226 -1.19 6.44 -3.39
CA PHE A 226 -0.32 6.79 -2.27
C PHE A 226 -0.54 5.83 -1.11
N ASP A 227 0.46 5.69 -0.25
CA ASP A 227 0.37 4.88 0.96
C ASP A 227 0.37 5.80 2.18
N MET A 228 -0.39 5.40 3.20
CA MET A 228 -0.40 6.06 4.51
C MET A 228 0.42 5.22 5.47
N ILE A 229 1.53 5.75 5.95
CA ILE A 229 2.44 5.02 6.84
C ILE A 229 1.99 5.23 8.28
N PHE A 230 1.41 4.22 8.90
CA PHE A 230 1.06 4.21 10.32
C PHE A 230 1.92 3.22 11.11
N GLY A 231 3.04 2.76 10.54
CA GLY A 231 4.06 2.01 11.25
C GLY A 231 5.10 2.96 11.83
N ASP A 232 5.68 2.58 12.97
CA ASP A 232 6.93 3.18 13.42
C ASP A 232 8.08 2.24 13.05
N LEU A 233 8.97 2.69 12.18
CA LEU A 233 10.14 1.91 11.76
C LEU A 233 11.26 1.94 12.82
N GLY A 234 11.11 2.72 13.89
CA GLY A 234 12.09 2.84 14.97
C GLY A 234 13.42 3.45 14.51
N ASP A 235 14.47 3.19 15.28
CA ASP A 235 15.82 3.62 14.91
C ASP A 235 16.39 2.71 13.82
N LEU A 236 16.30 3.18 12.58
CA LEU A 236 16.84 2.49 11.41
C LEU A 236 18.35 2.64 11.21
N THR A 237 19.08 3.29 12.12
CA THR A 237 20.52 3.60 11.92
C THR A 237 21.35 2.36 11.58
N GLN A 238 21.12 1.25 12.28
CA GLN A 238 21.85 0.00 12.03
C GLN A 238 21.40 -0.67 10.73
N LYS A 239 20.09 -0.76 10.48
CA LYS A 239 19.52 -1.29 9.23
C LYS A 239 20.00 -0.52 8.00
N LYS A 240 20.13 0.81 8.07
CA LYS A 240 20.66 1.64 6.98
C LYS A 240 22.13 1.33 6.68
N LYS A 241 22.93 0.96 7.68
CA LYS A 241 24.32 0.53 7.46
C LYS A 241 24.39 -0.85 6.80
N GLU A 242 23.54 -1.77 7.26
CA GLU A 242 23.41 -3.10 6.64
C GLU A 242 22.97 -2.97 5.19
N PHE A 243 21.97 -2.14 4.92
CA PHE A 243 21.51 -1.85 3.58
C PHE A 243 22.58 -1.21 2.70
N ALA A 244 23.38 -0.27 3.25
CA ALA A 244 24.51 0.30 2.51
C ALA A 244 25.55 -0.74 2.11
N ASN A 245 25.80 -1.77 2.95
CA ASN A 245 26.69 -2.87 2.61
C ASN A 245 26.07 -3.78 1.55
N PHE A 246 24.80 -4.12 1.70
CA PHE A 246 24.03 -4.90 0.72
C PHE A 246 24.06 -4.27 -0.66
N LEU A 247 23.83 -2.95 -0.76
CA LEU A 247 23.92 -2.22 -2.03
C LEU A 247 25.32 -2.31 -2.65
N LYS A 248 26.38 -2.16 -1.84
CA LYS A 248 27.77 -2.25 -2.32
C LYS A 248 28.11 -3.62 -2.87
N GLU A 249 27.60 -4.70 -2.25
CA GLU A 249 27.76 -6.06 -2.76
C GLU A 249 27.15 -6.24 -4.15
N HIS A 250 26.12 -5.44 -4.47
CA HIS A 250 25.46 -5.41 -5.78
C HIS A 250 25.94 -4.24 -6.67
N GLY A 251 27.09 -3.62 -6.35
CA GLY A 251 27.68 -2.53 -7.14
C GLY A 251 26.85 -1.26 -7.20
N LYS A 252 26.02 -1.00 -6.18
CA LYS A 252 25.19 0.19 -6.00
C LYS A 252 25.73 1.04 -4.85
N GLU A 253 25.45 2.34 -4.89
CA GLU A 253 25.80 3.27 -3.82
C GLU A 253 24.54 3.84 -3.18
N ILE A 254 24.51 3.91 -1.84
CA ILE A 254 23.35 4.36 -1.08
C ILE A 254 23.00 5.85 -1.30
N ASP A 255 23.97 6.64 -1.77
CA ASP A 255 23.81 8.07 -2.06
C ASP A 255 23.47 8.36 -3.54
N ASP A 256 23.31 7.32 -4.38
CA ASP A 256 22.84 7.49 -5.75
C ASP A 256 21.32 7.76 -5.77
N SER A 257 20.95 9.03 -5.88
CA SER A 257 19.54 9.45 -5.88
C SER A 257 18.73 8.87 -7.05
N LYS A 258 19.39 8.41 -8.12
CA LYS A 258 18.71 7.74 -9.25
C LYS A 258 18.12 6.39 -8.87
N LEU A 259 18.58 5.78 -7.79
CA LEU A 259 18.02 4.54 -7.26
C LEU A 259 16.69 4.77 -6.53
N ARG A 260 16.35 6.02 -6.20
CA ARG A 260 15.08 6.42 -5.55
C ARG A 260 14.76 5.56 -4.33
N LEU A 261 15.74 5.42 -3.45
CA LEU A 261 15.69 4.49 -2.32
C LEU A 261 14.70 4.94 -1.24
N GLY A 262 13.90 4.01 -0.74
CA GLY A 262 12.96 4.23 0.35
C GLY A 262 11.66 4.90 -0.08
N PHE A 263 11.27 5.93 0.66
CA PHE A 263 9.98 6.59 0.59
C PHE A 263 10.06 7.94 -0.10
N ASN A 264 9.00 8.32 -0.82
CA ASN A 264 8.82 9.67 -1.35
C ASN A 264 7.64 10.33 -0.64
N THR A 265 7.90 11.08 0.44
CA THR A 265 6.85 11.73 1.23
C THR A 265 6.20 12.86 0.45
N ILE A 266 4.88 12.78 0.28
CA ILE A 266 4.06 13.75 -0.46
C ILE A 266 3.19 14.61 0.46
N ALA A 267 2.90 14.16 1.67
CA ALA A 267 2.18 14.95 2.66
C ALA A 267 2.54 14.51 4.09
N LYS A 268 2.53 15.46 5.03
CA LYS A 268 2.80 15.23 6.46
C LYS A 268 1.51 15.28 7.25
N LEU A 269 1.32 14.36 8.20
CA LEU A 269 0.13 14.34 9.06
C LEU A 269 0.05 15.63 9.87
N LYS A 270 -1.08 16.32 9.74
CA LYS A 270 -1.39 17.56 10.46
C LYS A 270 -2.26 17.31 11.68
N THR A 271 -3.18 16.35 11.59
CA THR A 271 -4.10 16.07 12.70
C THR A 271 -3.31 15.62 13.93
N PRO A 272 -3.45 16.30 15.08
CA PRO A 272 -2.77 15.89 16.30
C PRO A 272 -3.36 14.58 16.82
N PHE A 273 -2.49 13.73 17.37
CA PHE A 273 -2.86 12.50 18.04
C PHE A 273 -2.11 12.39 19.38
N THR A 274 -2.62 11.56 20.29
CA THR A 274 -2.06 11.41 21.64
C THR A 274 -1.08 10.25 21.76
N LYS A 275 -1.33 9.16 21.04
CA LYS A 275 -0.49 7.95 20.95
C LYS A 275 -0.65 7.33 19.57
N LYS A 276 0.41 6.69 19.04
CA LYS A 276 0.38 6.04 17.73
C LYS A 276 -0.58 4.85 17.74
N SER A 277 -0.46 4.00 18.75
CA SER A 277 -1.33 2.84 19.03
C SER A 277 -2.83 3.19 19.02
N LYS A 278 -3.21 4.32 19.65
CA LYS A 278 -4.62 4.77 19.65
C LYS A 278 -5.11 5.19 18.28
N LEU A 279 -4.26 5.86 17.49
CA LEU A 279 -4.63 6.26 16.13
C LEU A 279 -4.77 5.03 15.22
N GLN A 280 -3.83 4.08 15.32
CA GLN A 280 -3.90 2.81 14.60
C GLN A 280 -5.18 2.04 14.95
N ALA A 281 -5.53 1.92 16.23
CA ALA A 281 -6.74 1.25 16.66
C ALA A 281 -8.01 1.94 16.14
N GLU A 282 -8.08 3.27 16.17
CA GLU A 282 -9.21 4.01 15.60
C GLU A 282 -9.35 3.73 14.10
N LEU A 283 -8.24 3.79 13.36
CA LEU A 283 -8.22 3.55 11.91
C LEU A 283 -8.53 2.10 11.54
N GLY A 284 -7.97 1.11 12.23
CA GLY A 284 -8.24 -0.30 11.95
C GLY A 284 -9.67 -0.73 12.31
N ASN A 285 -10.35 0.03 13.18
CA ASN A 285 -11.78 -0.12 13.42
C ASN A 285 -12.66 0.60 12.36
N LYS A 286 -12.05 1.30 11.39
CA LYS A 286 -12.72 1.83 10.21
C LYS A 286 -12.41 0.92 9.02
N ASN A 287 -13.45 0.36 8.40
CA ASN A 287 -13.33 -0.59 7.29
C ASN A 287 -13.32 0.08 5.91
N GLY A 288 -13.30 1.41 5.83
CA GLY A 288 -13.22 2.11 4.57
C GLY A 288 -13.00 3.61 4.68
N ILE A 289 -12.97 4.24 3.52
CA ILE A 289 -12.90 5.69 3.34
C ILE A 289 -14.18 6.12 2.65
N ARG A 290 -14.82 7.18 3.18
CA ARG A 290 -16.02 7.77 2.60
C ARG A 290 -15.72 8.95 1.70
N THR A 291 -14.76 9.80 2.05
CA THR A 291 -14.48 10.98 1.24
C THR A 291 -13.01 11.35 1.25
N PHE A 292 -12.55 11.86 0.12
CA PHE A 292 -11.32 12.62 -0.04
C PHE A 292 -11.67 14.06 -0.33
N THR A 293 -11.14 14.99 0.48
CA THR A 293 -11.38 16.44 0.33
C THR A 293 -10.04 17.14 0.18
N LEU A 294 -9.78 17.68 -1.00
CA LEU A 294 -8.61 18.49 -1.28
C LEU A 294 -8.94 19.95 -0.98
N LEU A 295 -8.22 20.56 -0.03
CA LEU A 295 -8.35 21.95 0.33
C LEU A 295 -7.24 22.78 -0.31
N LYS A 296 -7.55 24.02 -0.65
CA LYS A 296 -6.60 25.05 -1.09
C LYS A 296 -6.83 26.31 -0.29
N ASP A 297 -5.82 26.72 0.47
CA ASP A 297 -5.87 27.91 1.33
C ASP A 297 -7.08 27.88 2.30
N GLY A 298 -7.36 26.69 2.84
CA GLY A 298 -8.46 26.44 3.79
C GLY A 298 -9.85 26.28 3.18
N ALA A 299 -10.02 26.51 1.87
CA ALA A 299 -11.28 26.30 1.17
C ALA A 299 -11.29 24.94 0.46
N VAL A 300 -12.46 24.28 0.40
CA VAL A 300 -12.62 23.06 -0.41
C VAL A 300 -12.36 23.40 -1.87
N PHE A 301 -11.33 22.78 -2.43
CA PHE A 301 -10.98 22.91 -3.84
C PHE A 301 -11.65 21.81 -4.66
N LYS A 302 -11.57 20.57 -4.19
CA LYS A 302 -12.25 19.40 -4.78
C LYS A 302 -12.62 18.38 -3.71
N GLN A 303 -13.63 17.57 -4.00
CA GLN A 303 -14.05 16.49 -3.13
C GLN A 303 -14.54 15.30 -3.95
N LYS A 304 -14.25 14.10 -3.48
CA LYS A 304 -14.78 12.85 -4.02
C LYS A 304 -15.26 11.96 -2.88
N ALA A 305 -16.39 11.29 -3.11
CA ALA A 305 -16.96 10.28 -2.24
C ALA A 305 -16.78 8.88 -2.83
#